data_AF-A0A413IHK6-F1
#
_entry.id   AF-A0A413IHK6-F1
#
_cell.length_a   1.000
_cell.length_b   1.000
_cell.length_c   1.000
_cell.angle_alpha   90.00
_cell.angle_beta   90.00
_cell.angle_gamma   90.00
#
_symmetry.space_group_name_H-M   'P 1'
#
loop_
_entity.id
_entity.type
_entity.pdbx_description
1 polymer ?
#
loop_
_entity_poly.entity_id
_entity_poly.type
_entity_poly.pdbx_seq_one_letter_code
_entity_poly.pdbx_strand_id
1 'polypeptide(L)'
;MKKVVLILALFFSCIAIYTQANKQGITTETITETITETSRYKLYQTEATYVLLKLDTQTGKIWLVQWSLEDNRGEWIANELSLVTEVDGFVNGRFELQPTKNIYNYILLDKIDGRVWQFQWGFEPENIIFEKI
;
A
#
# COMPACT_ATOMS: atom_id res chain seq x y z
N MET A 1 -59.77 -27.07 -19.68
CA MET A 1 -58.85 -28.02 -19.00
C MET A 1 -57.38 -27.79 -19.31
N LYS A 2 -56.96 -27.59 -20.57
CA LYS A 2 -55.53 -27.31 -20.90
C LYS A 2 -54.97 -26.00 -20.31
N LYS A 3 -55.80 -24.95 -20.17
CA LYS A 3 -55.38 -23.65 -19.57
C LYS A 3 -55.29 -23.66 -18.04
N VAL A 4 -56.01 -24.56 -17.36
CA VAL A 4 -55.92 -24.74 -15.89
C VAL A 4 -54.68 -25.57 -15.53
N VAL A 5 -54.34 -26.55 -16.37
CA VAL A 5 -53.09 -27.34 -16.24
C VAL A 5 -51.85 -26.46 -16.43
N LEU A 6 -51.90 -25.44 -17.31
CA LEU A 6 -50.78 -24.52 -17.52
C LEU A 6 -50.53 -23.59 -16.31
N ILE A 7 -51.57 -23.22 -15.57
CA ILE A 7 -51.47 -22.31 -14.40
C ILE A 7 -50.98 -23.07 -13.16
N LEU A 8 -51.33 -24.36 -13.00
CA LEU A 8 -50.76 -25.21 -11.95
C LEU A 8 -49.28 -25.56 -12.19
N ALA A 9 -48.84 -25.64 -13.45
CA ALA A 9 -47.43 -25.89 -13.78
C ALA A 9 -46.51 -24.69 -13.46
N LEU A 10 -47.04 -23.46 -13.48
CA LEU A 10 -46.30 -22.23 -13.17
C LEU A 10 -46.17 -21.94 -11.66
N PHE A 11 -47.00 -22.56 -10.81
CA PHE A 11 -46.91 -22.43 -9.35
C PHE A 11 -45.96 -23.45 -8.71
N PHE A 12 -45.59 -24.52 -9.42
CA PHE A 12 -44.64 -25.53 -8.92
C PHE A 12 -43.16 -25.14 -9.07
N SER A 13 -42.84 -24.07 -9.82
CA SER A 13 -41.45 -23.62 -10.04
C SER A 13 -40.95 -22.59 -9.04
N CYS A 14 -41.77 -22.11 -8.09
CA CYS A 14 -41.37 -21.04 -7.17
C CYS A 14 -41.00 -21.49 -5.75
N ILE A 15 -41.02 -22.79 -5.43
CA ILE A 15 -40.78 -23.30 -4.05
C ILE A 15 -39.43 -24.03 -3.89
N ALA A 16 -38.65 -24.22 -4.95
CA ALA A 16 -37.39 -24.98 -4.88
C ALA A 16 -36.14 -24.16 -4.53
N ILE A 17 -36.25 -22.89 -4.13
CA ILE A 17 -35.10 -22.07 -3.71
C ILE A 17 -35.19 -21.75 -2.22
N TYR A 18 -35.20 -22.77 -1.36
CA TYR A 18 -34.76 -22.56 0.03
C TYR A 18 -34.01 -23.78 0.55
N THR A 19 -32.89 -23.46 1.20
CA THR A 19 -31.97 -24.33 1.97
C THR A 19 -30.92 -25.08 1.17
N GLN A 20 -29.70 -24.54 1.17
CA GLN A 20 -28.50 -25.35 1.39
C GLN A 20 -27.84 -24.81 2.65
N ALA A 21 -27.90 -25.63 3.69
CA ALA A 21 -27.24 -25.39 4.95
C ALA A 21 -25.72 -25.42 4.76
N ASN A 22 -25.06 -24.49 5.44
CA ASN A 22 -23.62 -24.35 5.54
C ASN A 22 -23.01 -25.63 6.12
N LYS A 23 -22.25 -26.41 5.33
CA LYS A 23 -21.16 -27.32 5.76
C LYS A 23 -20.49 -28.02 4.58
N GLN A 24 -19.43 -27.40 4.07
CA GLN A 24 -18.37 -28.07 3.32
C GLN A 24 -17.24 -27.05 3.20
N GLY A 25 -16.01 -27.26 3.65
CA GLY A 25 -15.32 -28.27 4.43
C GLY A 25 -13.96 -27.61 4.68
N ILE A 26 -13.22 -27.99 5.71
CA ILE A 26 -11.81 -27.57 5.79
C ILE A 26 -11.08 -28.34 4.69
N THR A 27 -11.14 -27.83 3.46
CA THR A 27 -10.06 -28.01 2.52
C THR A 27 -8.93 -27.18 3.09
N THR A 28 -7.82 -27.82 3.41
CA THR A 28 -6.53 -27.14 3.45
C THR A 28 -6.27 -26.63 2.03
N GLU A 29 -6.99 -25.57 1.64
CA GLU A 29 -6.42 -24.58 0.75
C GLU A 29 -5.19 -24.14 1.53
N THR A 30 -4.03 -24.65 1.13
CA THR A 30 -2.80 -23.92 1.32
C THR A 30 -3.16 -22.50 0.93
N ILE A 31 -3.33 -21.65 1.94
CA ILE A 31 -3.24 -20.21 1.78
C ILE A 31 -1.81 -20.04 1.27
N THR A 32 -1.67 -20.28 -0.03
CA THR A 32 -0.77 -19.52 -0.86
C THR A 32 -1.50 -18.18 -0.90
N GLU A 33 -1.45 -17.47 0.24
CA GLU A 33 -1.22 -16.05 0.22
C GLU A 33 -0.15 -15.94 -0.84
N THR A 34 -0.55 -15.49 -2.02
CA THR A 34 0.35 -14.77 -2.88
C THR A 34 0.93 -13.73 -1.95
N ILE A 35 2.06 -14.06 -1.34
CA ILE A 35 3.02 -13.09 -0.87
C ILE A 35 3.35 -12.38 -2.17
N THR A 36 2.53 -11.39 -2.54
CA THR A 36 3.01 -10.27 -3.32
C THR A 36 4.18 -9.81 -2.48
N GLU A 37 5.39 -10.24 -2.83
CA GLU A 37 6.60 -9.87 -2.11
C GLU A 37 6.64 -8.35 -2.14
N THR A 38 6.14 -7.74 -1.07
CA THR A 38 6.18 -6.31 -0.91
C THR A 38 7.65 -5.97 -0.82
N SER A 39 8.17 -5.30 -1.84
CA SER A 39 9.59 -4.99 -1.94
C SER A 39 10.00 -4.10 -0.78
N ARG A 40 11.12 -4.41 -0.14
CA ARG A 40 11.64 -3.61 0.99
C ARG A 40 11.86 -2.15 0.58
N TYR A 41 12.34 -1.90 -0.64
CA TYR A 41 12.60 -0.56 -1.15
C TYR A 41 11.66 -0.21 -2.30
N LYS A 42 11.23 1.06 -2.35
CA LYS A 42 10.41 1.61 -3.44
C LYS A 42 10.90 3.01 -3.82
N LEU A 43 11.00 3.26 -5.12
CA LEU A 43 11.30 4.59 -5.65
C LEU A 43 10.01 5.34 -5.99
N TYR A 44 9.99 6.62 -5.66
CA TYR A 44 8.92 7.56 -5.99
C TYR A 44 9.49 8.66 -6.87
N GLN A 45 8.79 8.96 -7.96
CA GLN A 45 9.09 10.11 -8.79
C GLN A 45 8.75 11.39 -8.03
N THR A 46 9.60 12.41 -8.18
CA THR A 46 9.25 13.79 -7.83
C THR A 46 8.94 14.55 -9.13
N GLU A 47 8.35 15.74 -9.01
CA GLU A 47 8.22 16.63 -10.17
C GLU A 47 9.57 17.25 -10.60
N ALA A 48 10.61 17.17 -9.75
CA ALA A 48 11.97 17.55 -10.15
C ALA A 48 12.60 16.41 -10.97
N THR A 49 12.88 16.69 -12.25
CA THR A 49 13.35 15.72 -13.26
C THR A 49 14.45 14.78 -12.79
N TYR A 50 15.40 15.30 -12.02
CA TYR A 50 16.62 14.59 -11.63
C TYR A 50 16.56 13.95 -10.26
N VAL A 51 15.46 14.12 -9.52
CA VAL A 51 15.34 13.70 -8.12
C VAL A 51 14.22 12.68 -7.95
N LEU A 52 14.55 11.55 -7.34
CA LEU A 52 13.62 10.56 -6.85
C LEU A 52 13.74 10.45 -5.34
N LEU A 53 12.69 9.90 -4.70
CA LEU A 53 12.72 9.49 -3.32
C LEU A 53 12.81 7.97 -3.24
N LYS A 54 13.79 7.44 -2.51
CA LYS A 54 13.85 6.02 -2.15
C LYS A 54 13.29 5.86 -0.75
N LEU A 55 12.30 5.01 -0.57
CA LEU A 55 11.71 4.65 0.73
C LEU A 55 12.12 3.22 1.10
N ASP A 56 12.64 3.02 2.31
CA ASP A 56 12.61 1.72 2.97
C ASP A 56 11.19 1.53 3.54
N THR A 57 10.38 0.79 2.79
CA THR A 57 8.97 0.55 3.11
C THR A 57 8.77 -0.24 4.41
N GLN A 58 9.83 -0.86 4.95
CA GLN A 58 9.78 -1.56 6.22
C GLN A 58 10.01 -0.63 7.42
N THR A 59 10.90 0.36 7.27
CA THR A 59 11.37 1.17 8.41
C THR A 59 10.95 2.64 8.34
N GLY A 60 10.52 3.14 7.19
CA GLY A 60 10.15 4.54 6.99
C GLY A 60 11.35 5.47 6.69
N LYS A 61 12.55 4.90 6.52
CA LYS A 61 13.74 5.68 6.13
C LYS A 61 13.64 6.13 4.68
N ILE A 62 14.15 7.33 4.40
CA ILE A 62 14.03 7.98 3.10
C ILE A 62 15.39 8.49 2.63
N TRP A 63 15.67 8.34 1.35
CA TRP A 63 16.83 8.92 0.68
C TRP A 63 16.40 9.74 -0.53
N LEU A 64 17.13 10.81 -0.79
CA LEU A 64 17.15 11.46 -2.10
C LEU A 64 18.01 10.62 -3.03
N VAL A 65 17.52 10.33 -4.23
CA VAL A 65 18.27 9.68 -5.30
C VAL A 65 18.34 10.64 -6.47
N GLN A 66 19.54 11.14 -6.77
CA GLN A 66 19.77 12.03 -7.90
C GLN A 66 20.45 11.30 -9.04
N TRP A 67 19.89 11.45 -10.23
CA TRP A 67 20.53 11.05 -11.48
C TRP A 67 20.84 12.28 -12.33
N SER A 68 21.79 12.17 -13.24
CA SER A 68 22.25 13.25 -14.10
C SER A 68 22.77 12.65 -15.41
N LEU A 69 22.85 13.44 -16.48
CA LEU A 69 23.54 13.06 -17.72
C LEU A 69 25.05 13.29 -17.62
N GLU A 70 25.48 14.15 -16.70
CA GLU A 70 26.88 14.49 -16.40
C GLU A 70 27.27 13.89 -15.05
N ASP A 71 28.13 14.58 -14.30
CA ASP A 71 28.50 14.29 -12.92
C ASP A 71 27.38 14.71 -11.92
N ASN A 72 27.61 14.48 -10.63
CA ASN A 72 26.68 14.77 -9.52
C ASN A 72 25.46 13.82 -9.45
N ARG A 73 25.74 12.51 -9.40
CA ARG A 73 24.77 11.43 -9.17
C ARG A 73 25.03 10.84 -7.80
N GLY A 74 23.99 10.44 -7.09
CA GLY A 74 24.19 9.86 -5.78
C GLY A 74 22.91 9.63 -5.00
N GLU A 75 23.13 9.16 -3.79
CA GLU A 75 22.08 8.96 -2.80
C GLU A 75 22.46 9.69 -1.51
N TRP A 76 21.53 10.47 -0.96
CA TRP A 76 21.71 11.18 0.30
C TRP A 76 20.58 10.83 1.25
N ILE A 77 20.90 10.72 2.52
CA ILE A 77 19.93 10.46 3.57
C ILE A 77 19.01 11.68 3.69
N ALA A 78 17.70 11.46 3.55
CA ALA A 78 16.70 12.48 3.85
C ALA A 78 16.07 12.24 5.23
N ASN A 79 15.84 10.97 5.58
CA ASN A 79 15.44 10.56 6.93
C ASN A 79 16.09 9.21 7.27
N GLU A 80 16.96 9.19 8.27
CA GLU A 80 17.60 7.96 8.77
C GLU A 80 16.86 7.29 9.93
N LEU A 81 15.88 7.99 10.52
CA LEU A 81 15.14 7.51 11.69
C LEU A 81 14.22 6.35 11.28
N SER A 82 14.43 5.18 11.90
CA SER A 82 13.46 4.08 11.82
C SER A 82 12.23 4.43 12.64
N LEU A 83 11.06 4.34 12.03
CA LEU A 83 9.75 4.51 12.69
C LEU A 83 9.19 3.20 13.26
N VAL A 84 9.96 2.12 13.15
CA VAL A 84 9.61 0.77 13.57
C VAL A 84 10.61 0.31 14.61
N THR A 85 10.06 -0.22 15.70
CA THR A 85 10.77 -0.94 16.76
C THR A 85 10.48 -2.43 16.66
N GLU A 86 11.20 -3.24 17.45
CA GLU A 86 10.94 -4.68 17.59
C GLU A 86 9.47 -4.99 17.95
N VAL A 87 8.83 -4.13 18.75
CA VAL A 87 7.43 -4.30 19.18
C VAL A 87 6.47 -4.10 18.01
N ASP A 88 6.79 -3.17 17.11
CA ASP A 88 5.92 -2.86 15.98
C ASP A 88 6.00 -3.93 14.87
N GLY A 89 7.07 -4.73 14.85
CA GLY A 89 7.34 -5.73 13.81
C GLY A 89 7.84 -5.14 12.49
N PHE A 90 8.87 -5.76 11.93
CA PHE A 90 9.49 -5.35 10.67
C PHE A 90 8.76 -5.96 9.46
N VAL A 91 7.78 -5.23 8.92
CA VAL A 91 6.95 -5.67 7.79
C VAL A 91 7.28 -4.87 6.53
N ASN A 92 7.76 -5.53 5.47
CA ASN A 92 7.96 -4.86 4.19
C ASN A 92 6.63 -4.30 3.65
N GLY A 93 6.68 -3.18 2.95
CA GLY A 93 5.48 -2.55 2.42
C GLY A 93 4.63 -1.83 3.47
N ARG A 94 5.05 -1.73 4.74
CA ARG A 94 4.34 -1.00 5.80
C ARG A 94 4.16 0.48 5.46
N PHE A 95 5.21 1.15 5.03
CA PHE A 95 5.18 2.57 4.74
C PHE A 95 4.94 2.86 3.26
N GLU A 96 4.22 3.94 2.99
CA GLU A 96 3.92 4.44 1.64
C GLU A 96 4.03 5.97 1.62
N LEU A 97 4.69 6.53 0.60
CA LEU A 97 4.72 7.97 0.36
C LEU A 97 3.57 8.38 -0.56
N GLN A 98 2.78 9.35 -0.13
CA GLN A 98 1.72 9.98 -0.92
C GLN A 98 2.18 11.37 -1.37
N PRO A 99 2.27 11.64 -2.67
CA PRO A 99 2.64 12.97 -3.17
C PRO A 99 1.56 14.00 -2.84
N THR A 100 1.97 15.24 -2.59
CA THR A 100 1.05 16.38 -2.51
C THR A 100 1.12 17.22 -3.79
N LYS A 101 0.30 18.28 -3.89
CA LYS A 101 0.43 19.26 -4.98
C LYS A 101 1.67 20.14 -4.86
N ASN A 102 2.33 20.15 -3.69
CA ASN A 102 3.60 20.83 -3.52
C ASN A 102 4.72 19.82 -3.77
N ILE A 103 5.59 20.12 -4.73
CA ILE A 103 6.64 19.20 -5.22
C ILE A 103 7.59 18.72 -4.13
N TYR A 104 7.76 19.53 -3.07
CA TYR A 104 8.66 19.24 -1.96
C TYR A 104 8.00 18.39 -0.88
N ASN A 105 6.66 18.34 -0.84
CA ASN A 105 5.92 17.78 0.29
C ASN A 105 5.24 16.45 -0.06
N TYR A 106 5.41 15.49 0.83
CA TYR A 106 4.81 14.17 0.80
C TYR A 106 4.19 13.85 2.16
N ILE A 107 3.21 12.97 2.15
CA ILE A 107 2.63 12.37 3.35
C ILE A 107 3.12 10.93 3.44
N LEU A 108 3.83 10.58 4.51
CA LEU A 108 4.21 9.20 4.79
C LEU A 108 3.10 8.54 5.62
N LEU A 109 2.52 7.47 5.10
CA LEU A 109 1.49 6.68 5.78
C LEU A 109 2.08 5.35 6.27
N ASP A 110 1.90 5.05 7.55
CA ASP A 110 1.99 3.68 8.08
C ASP A 110 0.69 2.94 7.75
N LYS A 111 0.74 2.01 6.79
CA LYS A 111 -0.43 1.26 6.32
C LYS A 111 -0.90 0.18 7.31
N ILE A 112 -0.17 -0.06 8.40
CA ILE A 112 -0.54 -1.04 9.42
C ILE A 112 -1.32 -0.36 10.56
N ASP A 113 -0.79 0.72 11.13
CA ASP A 113 -1.39 1.36 12.31
C ASP A 113 -1.98 2.77 12.05
N GLY A 114 -1.82 3.28 10.83
CA GLY A 114 -2.44 4.53 10.40
C GLY A 114 -1.74 5.80 10.87
N ARG A 115 -0.57 5.71 11.51
CA ARG A 115 0.24 6.90 11.83
C ARG A 115 0.68 7.60 10.56
N VAL A 116 0.78 8.93 10.63
CA VAL A 116 1.10 9.77 9.49
C VAL A 116 2.19 10.77 9.84
N TRP A 117 3.05 11.06 8.87
CA TRP A 117 4.07 12.09 8.96
C TRP A 117 4.03 12.99 7.73
N GLN A 118 4.27 14.27 7.94
CA GLN A 118 4.66 15.18 6.87
C GLN A 118 6.16 15.00 6.60
N PHE A 119 6.50 14.83 5.32
CA PHE A 119 7.87 14.82 4.84
C PHE A 119 8.06 15.91 3.79
N GLN A 120 8.99 16.84 4.04
CA GLN A 120 9.49 17.78 3.03
C GLN A 120 10.92 17.41 2.66
N TRP A 121 11.24 17.41 1.37
CA TRP A 121 12.60 17.21 0.89
C TRP A 121 13.23 18.52 0.37
N GLY A 122 14.56 18.58 0.44
CA GLY A 122 15.37 19.65 -0.12
C GLY A 122 16.84 19.23 -0.15
N PHE A 123 17.66 19.95 -0.92
CA PHE A 123 19.10 19.65 -1.01
C PHE A 123 19.89 20.10 0.22
N GLU A 124 19.48 21.21 0.83
CA GLU A 124 20.06 21.68 2.08
C GLU A 124 19.37 21.01 3.28
N PRO A 125 20.11 20.61 4.33
CA PRO A 125 19.55 19.95 5.50
C PRO A 125 18.38 20.70 6.15
N GLU A 126 18.44 22.03 6.20
CA GLU A 126 17.38 22.88 6.77
C GLU A 126 16.06 22.85 5.99
N ASN A 127 16.09 22.40 4.72
CA ASN A 127 14.89 22.27 3.89
C ASN A 127 14.22 20.89 4.05
N ILE A 128 14.86 19.98 4.77
CA ILE A 128 14.32 18.67 5.09
C ILE A 128 13.48 18.78 6.36
N ILE A 129 12.19 18.49 6.24
CA ILE A 129 11.25 18.49 7.38
C ILE A 129 10.68 17.08 7.49
N PHE A 130 10.68 16.52 8.69
CA PHE A 130 10.07 15.22 8.97
C PHE A 130 9.37 15.25 10.31
N GLU A 131 8.05 15.40 10.29
CA GLU A 131 7.25 15.66 11.48
C GLU A 131 6.02 14.75 11.52
N LYS A 132 5.72 14.22 12.71
CA LYS A 132 4.52 13.42 12.93
C LYS A 132 3.31 14.35 12.99
N ILE A 133 2.21 13.97 12.32
CA ILE A 133 0.94 14.71 12.33
C ILE A 133 -0.17 13.95 13.07
#